data_AF-A0A0G0WF34-F1
#
_entry.id   AF-A0A0G0WF34-F1
#
_cell.length_a   1.000
_cell.length_b   1.000
_cell.length_c   1.000
_cell.angle_alpha   90.00
_cell.angle_beta   90.00
_cell.angle_gamma   90.00
#
_symmetry.space_group_name_H-M   'P 1'
#
loop_
_entity.id
_entity.type
_entity.pdbx_description
1 polymer ?
#
loop_
_entity_poly.entity_id
_entity_poly.type
_entity_poly.pdbx_seq_one_letter_code
_entity_poly.pdbx_strand_id
1 'polypeptide(L)'
;IHMVEDKIHMRSIGPYSLITQQPLGGKAQFGGQRFGEMEVWALEGYGAAHTLQEMLTIKSDDVPGRAATYEAILKGEPIKTPNVPASFNLLVNELKSLGLGIEVKESPNEKEIED
;
A
#
# COMPACT_ATOMS: atom_id res chain seq x y z
N ILE A 1 -28.19 -10.62 20.30
CA ILE A 1 -28.45 -11.13 18.92
C ILE A 1 -27.19 -10.88 18.10
N HIS A 2 -26.68 -11.89 17.37
CA HIS A 2 -25.44 -11.83 16.57
C HIS A 2 -25.65 -12.56 15.24
N MET A 3 -26.31 -11.91 14.29
CA MET A 3 -26.58 -12.51 12.98
C MET A 3 -25.36 -12.33 12.07
N VAL A 4 -25.17 -13.29 11.15
CA VAL A 4 -24.09 -13.24 10.16
C VAL A 4 -24.28 -12.07 9.19
N GLU A 5 -25.54 -11.76 8.86
CA GLU A 5 -25.93 -10.63 8.03
C GLU A 5 -25.34 -9.30 8.53
N ASP A 6 -25.30 -9.11 9.85
CA ASP A 6 -24.73 -7.92 10.48
C ASP A 6 -23.20 -7.88 10.44
N LYS A 7 -22.53 -9.00 10.14
CA LYS A 7 -21.07 -9.16 10.21
C LYS A 7 -20.39 -9.17 8.85
N ILE A 8 -21.08 -9.56 7.78
CA ILE A 8 -20.49 -9.55 6.43
C ILE A 8 -20.11 -8.10 6.07
N HIS A 9 -18.88 -7.93 5.57
CA HIS A 9 -18.33 -6.66 5.11
C HIS A 9 -17.37 -6.92 3.95
N MET A 10 -17.46 -6.11 2.90
CA MET A 10 -16.59 -6.18 1.74
C MET A 10 -16.27 -4.76 1.27
N ARG A 11 -15.06 -4.59 0.74
CA ARG A 11 -14.56 -3.31 0.24
C ARG A 11 -13.81 -3.54 -1.06
N SER A 12 -14.14 -2.74 -2.07
CA SER A 12 -13.35 -2.59 -3.30
C SER A 12 -12.51 -1.31 -3.23
N ILE A 13 -13.18 -0.16 -3.09
CA ILE A 13 -12.58 1.17 -2.93
C ILE A 13 -13.34 1.89 -1.81
N GLY A 14 -12.75 2.93 -1.22
CA GLY A 14 -13.39 3.64 -0.10
C GLY A 14 -12.56 4.81 0.39
N PRO A 15 -12.91 5.40 1.55
CA PRO A 15 -12.19 6.52 2.11
C PRO A 15 -10.80 6.12 2.64
N TYR A 16 -9.91 7.12 2.65
CA TYR A 16 -8.51 7.00 3.08
C TYR A 16 -8.21 8.02 4.17
N SER A 17 -7.22 7.70 5.00
CA SER A 17 -6.65 8.61 5.99
C SER A 17 -5.98 9.80 5.30
N LEU A 18 -6.14 11.00 5.85
CA LEU A 18 -5.53 12.23 5.31
C LEU A 18 -4.00 12.18 5.35
N ILE A 19 -3.43 11.63 6.44
CA ILE A 19 -1.99 11.65 6.70
C ILE A 19 -1.31 10.44 6.06
N THR A 20 -1.72 9.23 6.43
CA THR A 20 -1.06 8.00 6.00
C THR A 20 -1.51 7.52 4.63
N GLN A 21 -2.57 8.09 4.05
CA GLN A 21 -3.18 7.63 2.80
C GLN A 21 -3.63 6.16 2.79
N GLN A 22 -3.67 5.52 3.97
CA GLN A 22 -4.13 4.15 4.15
C GLN A 22 -5.66 4.06 4.21
N PRO A 23 -6.24 2.92 3.81
CA PRO A 23 -7.67 2.64 3.97
C PRO A 23 -8.14 2.87 5.42
N LEU A 24 -9.24 3.61 5.63
CA LEU A 24 -9.82 3.75 6.99
C LEU A 24 -10.29 2.40 7.56
N GLY A 25 -10.40 2.29 8.87
CA GLY A 25 -10.86 1.08 9.54
C GLY A 25 -12.36 1.08 9.86
N GLY A 26 -12.92 -0.10 10.07
CA GLY A 26 -14.28 -0.28 10.60
C GLY A 26 -15.39 -0.35 9.54
N LYS A 27 -16.37 -1.24 9.78
CA LYS A 27 -17.49 -1.50 8.86
C LYS A 27 -18.31 -0.25 8.54
N ALA A 28 -18.57 0.59 9.54
CA ALA A 28 -19.38 1.81 9.37
C ALA A 28 -18.76 2.85 8.41
N GLN A 29 -17.44 2.81 8.20
CA GLN A 29 -16.71 3.75 7.35
C GLN A 29 -16.32 3.14 6.01
N PHE A 30 -16.93 2.02 5.61
CA PHE A 30 -16.47 1.21 4.48
C PHE A 30 -14.97 0.89 4.59
N GLY A 31 -14.55 0.53 5.80
CA GLY A 31 -13.15 0.37 6.13
C GLY A 31 -12.49 -0.84 5.47
N GLY A 32 -11.17 -0.79 5.34
CA GLY A 32 -10.35 -1.90 4.87
C GLY A 32 -10.11 -2.91 5.98
N GLN A 33 -9.71 -4.12 5.59
CA GLN A 33 -9.23 -5.12 6.52
C GLN A 33 -7.79 -4.81 6.91
N ARG A 34 -7.46 -4.91 8.21
CA ARG A 34 -6.08 -4.77 8.65
C ARG A 34 -5.28 -5.99 8.18
N PHE A 35 -4.18 -5.72 7.49
CA PHE A 35 -3.13 -6.68 7.20
C PHE A 35 -1.96 -6.37 8.14
N GLY A 36 -1.73 -7.22 9.13
CA GLY A 36 -0.75 -6.99 10.19
C GLY A 36 0.56 -7.75 9.95
N GLU A 37 1.46 -7.65 10.92
CA GLU A 37 2.78 -8.27 10.87
C GLU A 37 2.71 -9.79 10.73
N MET A 38 1.75 -10.44 11.40
CA MET A 38 1.58 -11.89 11.30
C MET A 38 1.15 -12.32 9.91
N GLU A 39 0.28 -11.56 9.26
CA GLU A 39 -0.14 -11.84 7.89
C GLU A 39 0.96 -11.54 6.87
N VAL A 40 1.80 -10.53 7.12
CA VAL A 40 3.03 -10.28 6.36
C VAL A 40 3.95 -11.50 6.44
N TRP A 41 4.24 -11.99 7.64
CA TRP A 41 5.07 -13.20 7.82
C TRP A 41 4.50 -14.42 7.13
N ALA A 42 3.17 -14.56 7.10
CA ALA A 42 2.54 -15.65 6.38
C ALA A 42 2.87 -15.59 4.88
N LEU A 43 2.73 -14.43 4.22
CA LEU A 43 3.06 -14.27 2.80
C LEU A 43 4.56 -14.42 2.53
N GLU A 44 5.41 -13.92 3.42
CA GLU A 44 6.86 -14.09 3.33
C GLU A 44 7.25 -15.57 3.41
N GLY A 45 6.67 -16.33 4.34
CA GLY A 45 6.90 -17.77 4.48
C GLY A 45 6.46 -18.58 3.26
N TYR A 46 5.42 -18.13 2.55
CA TYR A 46 5.02 -18.71 1.26
C TYR A 46 5.90 -18.27 0.08
N GLY A 47 6.77 -17.27 0.24
CA GLY A 47 7.53 -16.68 -0.87
C GLY A 47 6.66 -15.86 -1.84
N ALA A 48 5.51 -15.38 -1.39
CA ALA A 48 4.55 -14.64 -2.22
C ALA A 48 4.93 -13.15 -2.37
N ALA A 49 6.10 -12.88 -2.95
CA ALA A 49 6.70 -11.55 -3.01
C ALA A 49 5.80 -10.50 -3.69
N HIS A 50 5.23 -10.82 -4.87
CA HIS A 50 4.35 -9.89 -5.57
C HIS A 50 3.04 -9.64 -4.82
N THR A 51 2.44 -10.67 -4.24
CA THR A 51 1.22 -10.51 -3.44
C THR A 51 1.46 -9.63 -2.22
N LEU A 52 2.59 -9.83 -1.53
CA LEU A 52 2.98 -8.99 -0.40
C LEU A 52 3.21 -7.53 -0.87
N GLN A 53 3.93 -7.35 -1.98
CA GLN A 53 4.17 -6.03 -2.55
C GLN A 53 2.84 -5.32 -2.88
N GLU A 54 1.88 -6.02 -3.50
CA GLU A 54 0.56 -5.46 -3.80
C GLU A 54 -0.19 -5.01 -2.54
N MET A 55 -0.14 -5.83 -1.48
CA MET A 55 -0.78 -5.51 -0.20
C MET A 55 -0.18 -4.27 0.46
N LEU A 56 1.15 -4.09 0.34
CA LEU A 56 1.87 -2.95 0.93
C LEU A 56 1.79 -1.67 0.09
N THR A 57 1.44 -1.74 -1.19
CA THR A 57 1.50 -0.61 -2.13
C THR A 57 0.12 -0.29 -2.71
N ILE A 58 -0.20 -0.83 -3.89
CA ILE A 58 -1.37 -0.49 -4.72
C ILE A 58 -2.72 -0.77 -4.03
N LYS A 59 -2.76 -1.68 -3.04
CA LYS A 59 -3.97 -1.97 -2.25
C LYS A 59 -4.06 -1.14 -0.96
N SER A 60 -3.05 -0.33 -0.64
CA SER A 60 -2.93 0.45 0.59
C SER A 60 -2.78 1.95 0.30
N ASP A 61 -1.54 2.45 0.20
CA ASP A 61 -1.18 3.86 0.29
C ASP A 61 -0.32 4.38 -0.88
N ASP A 62 -0.09 3.56 -1.91
CA ASP A 62 0.44 4.06 -3.19
C ASP A 62 -0.68 4.79 -3.96
N VAL A 63 -0.77 6.11 -3.74
CA VAL A 63 -1.80 6.99 -4.32
C VAL A 63 -1.80 6.99 -5.86
N PRO A 64 -0.66 7.21 -6.56
CA PRO A 64 -0.64 7.12 -8.01
C PRO A 64 -0.82 5.68 -8.51
N GLY A 65 -0.21 4.70 -7.83
CA GLY A 65 -0.28 3.29 -8.24
C GLY A 65 -1.68 2.70 -8.14
N ARG A 66 -2.45 3.02 -7.09
CA ARG A 66 -3.83 2.51 -6.95
C ARG A 66 -4.77 3.05 -8.02
N ALA A 67 -4.63 4.33 -8.39
CA ALA A 67 -5.44 4.95 -9.45
C ALA A 67 -5.13 4.32 -10.81
N ALA A 68 -3.83 4.16 -11.12
CA ALA A 68 -3.39 3.49 -12.34
C ALA A 68 -3.83 2.01 -12.38
N THR A 69 -3.77 1.31 -11.25
CA THR A 69 -4.24 -0.08 -11.14
C THR A 69 -5.73 -0.18 -11.40
N TYR A 70 -6.53 0.73 -10.84
CA TYR A 70 -7.97 0.75 -11.08
C TYR A 70 -8.29 0.96 -12.56
N GLU A 71 -7.62 1.90 -13.22
CA GLU A 71 -7.78 2.09 -14.67
C GLU A 71 -7.34 0.88 -15.48
N ALA A 72 -6.23 0.24 -15.11
CA ALA A 72 -5.72 -0.94 -15.80
C ALA A 72 -6.74 -2.10 -15.71
N ILE A 73 -7.34 -2.31 -14.53
CA ILE A 73 -8.40 -3.30 -14.33
C ILE A 73 -9.61 -3.00 -15.22
N LEU A 74 -10.02 -1.73 -15.34
CA LEU A 74 -11.14 -1.33 -16.21
C LEU A 74 -10.85 -1.54 -17.70
N LYS A 75 -9.60 -1.32 -18.13
CA LYS A 75 -9.17 -1.46 -19.53
C LYS A 75 -8.74 -2.89 -19.90
N GLY A 76 -8.57 -3.77 -18.91
CA GLY A 76 -8.00 -5.10 -19.11
C GLY A 76 -6.51 -5.08 -19.44
N GLU A 77 -5.81 -4.01 -19.05
CA GLU A 77 -4.36 -3.83 -19.24
C GLU A 77 -3.57 -4.46 -18.08
N PRO A 78 -2.31 -4.85 -18.30
CA PRO A 78 -1.46 -5.32 -17.22
C PRO A 78 -1.23 -4.24 -16.15
N ILE A 79 -1.24 -4.64 -14.89
CA ILE A 79 -0.96 -3.76 -13.76
C ILE A 79 0.51 -3.34 -13.82
N LYS A 80 0.76 -2.03 -13.69
CA LYS A 80 2.11 -1.45 -13.69
C LYS A 80 2.84 -1.73 -12.38
N THR A 81 4.16 -1.61 -12.42
CA THR A 81 4.99 -1.72 -11.22
C THR A 81 4.61 -0.66 -10.17
N PRO A 82 4.46 -1.02 -8.89
CA PRO A 82 4.13 -0.08 -7.82
C PRO A 82 5.22 0.97 -7.59
N ASN A 83 4.82 2.12 -7.04
CA ASN A 83 5.74 3.18 -6.61
C ASN A 83 6.07 3.06 -5.11
N VAL A 84 6.87 4.02 -4.62
CA VAL A 84 7.18 4.14 -3.20
C VAL A 84 5.90 4.48 -2.40
N PRO A 85 5.59 3.73 -1.31
CA PRO A 85 4.45 4.01 -0.43
C PRO A 85 4.46 5.42 0.17
N ALA A 86 3.26 6.00 0.35
CA ALA A 86 3.14 7.28 1.04
C ALA A 86 3.60 7.20 2.51
N SER A 87 3.37 6.07 3.19
CA SER A 87 3.85 5.84 4.55
C SER A 87 5.36 5.91 4.70
N PHE A 88 6.12 5.45 3.70
CA PHE A 88 7.59 5.56 3.71
C PHE A 88 8.04 7.02 3.61
N ASN A 89 7.42 7.80 2.72
CA ASN A 89 7.71 9.24 2.61
C ASN A 89 7.34 9.99 3.89
N LEU A 90 6.23 9.61 4.53
CA LEU A 90 5.83 10.15 5.83
C LEU A 90 6.91 9.87 6.89
N LEU A 91 7.38 8.62 6.99
CA LEU A 91 8.44 8.23 7.91
C LEU A 91 9.72 9.06 7.70
N VAL A 92 10.15 9.24 6.45
CA VAL A 92 11.35 10.05 6.14
C VAL A 92 11.15 11.50 6.60
N ASN A 93 9.97 12.08 6.38
CA ASN A 93 9.66 13.44 6.82
C ASN A 93 9.58 13.56 8.35
N GLU A 94 9.04 12.57 9.05
CA GLU A 94 9.00 12.53 10.51
C GLU A 94 10.42 12.47 11.08
N LEU A 95 11.31 11.65 10.52
CA LEU A 95 12.70 11.57 10.96
C LEU A 95 13.48 12.86 10.66
N LYS A 96 13.25 13.49 9.50
CA LYS A 96 13.82 14.81 9.17
C LYS A 96 13.35 15.89 10.14
N SER A 97 12.11 15.82 10.61
CA SER A 97 11.57 16.78 11.59
C SER A 97 12.29 16.73 12.95
N LEU A 98 12.90 15.57 13.27
CA LEU A 98 13.75 15.38 14.45
C LEU A 98 15.19 15.86 14.24
N GLY A 99 15.53 16.43 13.08
CA GLY A 99 16.88 16.86 12.75
C GLY A 99 17.79 15.75 12.21
N LEU A 100 17.24 14.58 11.84
CA LEU A 100 18.01 13.50 11.22
C LEU A 100 18.11 13.71 9.70
N GLY A 101 19.34 13.79 9.18
CA GLY A 101 19.61 13.88 7.75
C GLY A 101 19.49 12.52 7.06
N ILE A 102 18.29 12.18 6.59
CA ILE A 102 18.02 10.92 5.87
C ILE A 102 17.90 11.20 4.37
N GLU A 103 18.71 10.48 3.60
CA GLU A 103 18.70 10.48 2.14
C GLU A 103 18.58 9.06 1.63
N VAL A 104 17.67 8.84 0.67
CA VAL A 104 17.56 7.58 -0.05
C VAL A 104 18.66 7.58 -1.10
N LYS A 105 19.61 6.64 -0.99
CA LYS A 105 20.68 6.48 -1.98
C LYS A 105 20.31 5.38 -2.94
N GLU A 106 20.35 5.70 -4.23
CA GLU A 106 20.33 4.71 -5.29
C GLU A 106 21.68 4.00 -5.36
N SER A 107 21.67 2.73 -5.73
CA SER A 107 22.92 2.01 -5.95
C SER A 107 23.62 2.56 -7.21
N PRO A 108 24.96 2.68 -7.23
CA PRO A 108 25.68 3.30 -8.34
C PRO A 108 25.58 2.54 -9.68
N ASN A 109 24.95 1.35 -9.73
CA ASN A 109 24.92 0.49 -10.92
C ASN A 109 23.73 0.74 -11.88
N GLU A 110 22.80 1.65 -11.57
CA GLU A 110 21.63 1.88 -12.45
C GLU A 110 21.81 3.08 -13.39
N LYS A 111 22.83 3.93 -13.18
CA LYS A 111 23.06 5.12 -14.02
C LYS A 111 23.85 4.88 -15.30
N GLU A 112 24.42 3.69 -15.50
CA GLU A 112 25.21 3.37 -16.71
C GLU A 112 24.40 2.73 -17.85
N ILE A 113 23.07 2.58 -17.71
CA ILE A 113 22.23 1.90 -18.73
C ILE A 113 21.38 2.89 -19.56
N GLU A 114 21.33 4.19 -19.18
CA GLU A 114 20.52 5.20 -19.89
C GLU A 114 21.31 6.25 -20.70
N ASP A 115 22.65 6.16 -20.77
CA ASP A 115 23.49 7.00 -21.65
C ASP A 115 24.04 6.23 -22.87
#